data_AF-A0A953GPK4-F1
#
_entry.id   AF-A0A953GPK4-F1
#
_cell.length_a   1.000
_cell.length_b   1.000
_cell.length_c   1.000
_cell.angle_alpha   90.00
_cell.angle_beta   90.00
_cell.angle_gamma   90.00
#
_symmetry.space_group_name_H-M   'P 1'
#
loop_
_entity.id
_entity.type
_entity.pdbx_description
1 polymer ?
#
loop_
_entity_poly.entity_id
_entity_poly.type
_entity_poly.pdbx_seq_one_letter_code
_entity_poly.pdbx_strand_id
1 'polypeptide(L)'
;MTALFAALAALAVGGSLVSLIPNLFLVGAALAAGYLAILSVTLVQAIRAGRKAAEPYTDPRYGALAGTATGAWVGLGAALGQVGYALLAQTLWHAEFKAGLIAGFCVMYLGTAIIAARIAGRQAAHPPEAEEEA
;
A
#
# COMPACT_ATOMS: atom_id res chain seq x y z
N MET A 1 8.49 6.36 11.33
CA MET A 1 7.83 7.62 11.73
C MET A 1 7.45 8.49 10.55
N THR A 2 8.37 8.82 9.64
CA THR A 2 8.11 9.72 8.48
C THR A 2 6.95 9.29 7.57
N ALA A 3 6.79 8.00 7.30
CA ALA A 3 5.68 7.46 6.49
C ALA A 3 4.29 7.67 7.13
N LEU A 4 4.20 7.56 8.47
CA LEU A 4 2.96 7.78 9.21
C LEU A 4 2.57 9.27 9.17
N PHE A 5 3.54 10.16 9.34
CA PHE A 5 3.31 11.61 9.23
C PHE A 5 2.99 12.06 7.80
N ALA A 6 3.59 11.44 6.78
CA ALA A 6 3.25 11.72 5.38
C ALA A 6 1.83 11.26 5.03
N ALA A 7 1.42 10.09 5.51
CA ALA A 7 0.04 9.61 5.36
C ALA A 7 -0.94 10.50 6.13
N LEU A 8 -0.64 10.87 7.37
CA LEU A 8 -1.44 11.80 8.16
C LEU A 8 -1.52 13.20 7.56
N ALA A 9 -0.43 13.71 6.98
CA ALA A 9 -0.41 15.00 6.30
C ALA A 9 -1.21 14.96 4.99
N ALA A 10 -1.08 13.90 4.20
CA ALA A 10 -1.90 13.69 3.01
C ALA A 10 -3.39 13.56 3.37
N LEU A 11 -3.71 12.92 4.50
CA LEU A 11 -5.06 12.80 5.06
C LEU A 11 -5.61 14.14 5.56
N ALA A 12 -4.79 14.93 6.26
CA ALA A 12 -5.17 16.25 6.76
C ALA A 12 -5.37 17.25 5.61
N VAL A 13 -4.48 17.24 4.61
CA VAL A 13 -4.57 18.09 3.41
C VAL A 13 -5.74 17.66 2.52
N GLY A 14 -5.92 16.35 2.32
CA GLY A 14 -7.06 15.81 1.57
C GLY A 14 -8.40 16.11 2.25
N GLY A 15 -8.50 15.91 3.57
CA GLY A 15 -9.70 16.20 4.35
C GLY A 15 -10.04 17.69 4.44
N SER A 16 -9.03 18.56 4.55
CA SER A 16 -9.24 20.01 4.55
C SER A 16 -9.68 20.54 3.18
N LEU A 17 -9.12 20.02 2.07
CA LEU A 17 -9.58 20.34 0.71
C LEU A 17 -11.01 19.89 0.44
N VAL A 18 -11.43 18.74 0.97
CA VAL A 18 -12.81 18.25 0.89
C VAL A 18 -13.78 19.13 1.68
N SER A 19 -13.37 19.65 2.85
CA SER A 19 -14.21 20.53 3.67
C SER A 19 -14.43 21.94 3.09
N LEU A 20 -13.60 22.36 2.13
CA LEU A 20 -13.63 23.71 1.53
C LEU A 20 -14.39 23.79 0.20
N ILE A 21 -14.71 22.66 -0.45
CA ILE A 21 -15.21 22.66 -1.83
C ILE A 21 -16.36 21.64 -1.99
N PRO A 22 -17.60 22.08 -2.32
CA PRO A 22 -18.79 21.22 -2.31
C PRO A 22 -18.96 20.38 -3.60
N ASN A 23 -17.87 19.99 -4.26
CA ASN A 23 -17.92 19.32 -5.56
C ASN A 23 -17.48 17.85 -5.47
N LEU A 24 -18.43 16.93 -5.66
CA LEU A 24 -18.26 15.47 -5.63
C LEU A 24 -17.09 14.96 -6.50
N PHE A 25 -16.78 15.63 -7.61
CA PHE A 25 -15.67 15.27 -8.49
C PHE A 25 -14.29 15.48 -7.84
N LEU A 26 -14.14 16.48 -6.97
CA LEU A 26 -12.88 16.77 -6.27
C LEU A 26 -12.68 15.90 -5.03
N VAL A 27 -13.77 15.44 -4.39
CA VAL A 27 -13.70 14.43 -3.31
C VAL A 27 -13.15 13.10 -3.85
N GLY A 28 -13.58 12.70 -5.05
CA GLY A 28 -13.02 11.53 -5.75
C GLY A 28 -11.54 11.71 -6.10
N ALA A 29 -11.11 12.91 -6.49
CA ALA A 29 -9.71 13.22 -6.79
C ALA A 29 -8.83 13.20 -5.53
N ALA A 30 -9.30 13.75 -4.41
CA ALA A 30 -8.61 13.71 -3.12
C ALA A 30 -8.48 12.26 -2.60
N LEU A 31 -9.53 11.45 -2.76
CA LEU A 31 -9.50 10.03 -2.44
C LEU A 31 -8.47 9.27 -3.31
N ALA A 32 -8.43 9.55 -4.62
CA ALA A 32 -7.49 8.92 -5.54
C ALA A 32 -6.03 9.35 -5.27
N ALA A 33 -5.80 10.62 -4.94
CA ALA A 33 -4.48 11.13 -4.57
C ALA A 33 -4.00 10.55 -3.23
N GLY A 34 -4.87 10.51 -2.22
CA GLY A 34 -4.59 9.84 -0.94
C GLY A 34 -4.32 8.35 -1.13
N TYR A 35 -5.07 7.70 -2.03
CA TYR A 35 -4.86 6.31 -2.41
C TYR A 35 -3.46 6.09 -3.01
N LEU A 36 -3.04 6.91 -3.98
CA LEU A 36 -1.70 6.80 -4.58
C LEU A 36 -0.57 7.05 -3.57
N ALA A 37 -0.75 8.02 -2.65
CA ALA A 37 0.22 8.31 -1.61
C ALA A 37 0.38 7.12 -0.63
N ILE A 38 -0.73 6.54 -0.17
CA ILE A 38 -0.68 5.35 0.69
C ILE A 38 -0.12 4.15 -0.09
N LEU A 39 -0.46 4.01 -1.37
CA LEU A 39 0.00 2.90 -2.22
C LEU A 39 1.51 2.90 -2.39
N SER A 40 2.09 4.06 -2.68
CA SER A 40 3.54 4.22 -2.82
C SER A 40 4.28 3.89 -1.51
N VAL A 41 3.77 4.36 -0.37
CA VAL A 41 4.36 4.04 0.95
C VAL A 41 4.24 2.54 1.25
N THR A 42 3.06 1.96 1.05
CA THR A 42 2.79 0.53 1.25
C THR A 42 3.71 -0.33 0.40
N LEU A 43 3.89 0.03 -0.87
CA LEU A 43 4.80 -0.68 -1.79
C LEU A 43 6.25 -0.62 -1.32
N VAL A 44 6.76 0.55 -0.93
CA VAL A 44 8.13 0.70 -0.42
C VAL A 44 8.34 -0.17 0.82
N GLN A 45 7.37 -0.18 1.73
CA GLN A 45 7.45 -0.96 2.96
C GLN A 45 7.33 -2.46 2.67
N ALA A 46 6.45 -2.87 1.76
CA ALA A 46 6.29 -4.26 1.34
C ALA A 46 7.56 -4.79 0.67
N ILE A 47 8.22 -4.00 -0.18
CA ILE A 47 9.49 -4.35 -0.82
C ILE A 47 10.60 -4.50 0.21
N ARG A 48 10.77 -3.51 1.11
CA ARG A 48 11.81 -3.56 2.15
C ARG A 48 11.62 -4.74 3.09
N ALA A 49 10.39 -4.97 3.53
CA ALA A 49 10.06 -6.08 4.41
C ALA A 49 10.22 -7.43 3.70
N GLY A 50 9.82 -7.53 2.43
CA GLY A 50 10.00 -8.73 1.62
C GLY A 50 11.46 -9.09 1.37
N ARG A 51 12.33 -8.10 1.11
CA ARG A 51 13.78 -8.31 1.00
C ARG A 51 14.36 -8.83 2.31
N LYS A 52 14.05 -8.16 3.42
CA LYS A 52 14.54 -8.53 4.74
C LYS A 52 14.07 -9.92 5.18
N ALA A 53 12.83 -10.27 4.86
CA ALA A 53 12.29 -11.60 5.14
C ALA A 53 12.95 -12.70 4.28
N ALA A 54 13.47 -12.34 3.11
CA ALA A 54 14.10 -13.27 2.19
C ALA A 54 15.62 -13.46 2.40
N GLU A 55 16.30 -12.56 3.12
CA GLU A 55 17.73 -12.63 3.48
C GLU A 55 18.22 -14.01 3.97
N PRO A 56 17.50 -14.77 4.83
CA PRO A 56 17.98 -16.06 5.31
C PRO A 56 17.83 -17.21 4.30
N TYR A 57 17.22 -16.98 3.12
CA TYR A 57 16.95 -18.03 2.14
C TYR A 57 17.86 -17.89 0.91
N THR A 58 18.55 -18.96 0.57
CA THR A 58 19.38 -19.08 -0.65
C THR A 58 18.59 -19.55 -1.86
N ASP A 59 17.43 -20.18 -1.68
CA ASP A 59 16.57 -20.58 -2.80
C ASP A 59 15.57 -19.46 -3.16
N PRO A 60 15.55 -18.98 -4.42
CA PRO A 60 14.63 -17.94 -4.86
C PRO A 60 13.14 -18.30 -4.70
N ARG A 61 12.78 -19.59 -4.63
CA ARG A 61 11.40 -20.03 -4.38
C ARG A 61 10.95 -19.72 -2.94
N TYR A 62 11.81 -19.97 -1.96
CA TYR A 62 11.51 -19.66 -0.56
C TYR A 62 11.56 -18.15 -0.30
N GLY A 63 12.47 -17.41 -0.95
CA GLY A 63 12.47 -15.94 -0.93
C GLY A 63 11.18 -15.33 -1.51
N ALA A 64 10.65 -15.89 -2.59
CA ALA A 64 9.37 -15.47 -3.16
C ALA A 64 8.19 -15.75 -2.21
N LEU A 65 8.19 -16.90 -1.52
CA LEU A 65 7.17 -17.29 -0.56
C LEU A 65 7.18 -16.38 0.68
N ALA A 66 8.35 -16.14 1.26
CA ALA A 66 8.53 -15.19 2.35
C ALA A 66 8.04 -13.79 1.94
N GLY A 67 8.45 -13.33 0.74
CA GLY A 67 7.97 -12.09 0.14
C GLY A 67 6.46 -12.03 -0.01
N THR A 68 5.80 -13.09 -0.49
CA THR A 68 4.32 -13.12 -0.58
C THR A 68 3.64 -13.01 0.77
N ALA A 69 4.12 -13.72 1.80
CA ALA A 69 3.53 -13.69 3.13
C ALA A 69 3.65 -12.29 3.76
N THR A 70 4.83 -11.67 3.64
CA THR A 70 5.06 -10.32 4.14
C THR A 70 4.27 -9.27 3.35
N GLY A 71 4.20 -9.41 2.01
CA GLY A 71 3.41 -8.55 1.15
C GLY A 71 1.91 -8.64 1.43
N ALA A 72 1.39 -9.83 1.72
CA ALA A 72 0.00 -10.04 2.12
C ALA A 72 -0.30 -9.34 3.45
N TRP A 73 0.60 -9.44 4.44
CA TRP A 73 0.45 -8.76 5.72
C TRP A 73 0.44 -7.23 5.59
N VAL A 74 1.41 -6.67 4.84
CA VAL A 74 1.52 -5.23 4.59
C VAL A 74 0.31 -4.71 3.79
N GLY A 75 -0.09 -5.44 2.75
CA GLY A 75 -1.26 -5.10 1.94
C GLY A 75 -2.57 -5.14 2.73
N LEU A 76 -2.71 -6.10 3.66
CA LEU A 76 -3.88 -6.20 4.53
C LEU A 76 -3.94 -5.04 5.53
N GLY A 77 -2.80 -4.61 6.08
CA GLY A 77 -2.73 -3.40 6.88
C GLY A 77 -3.15 -2.13 6.12
N ALA A 78 -2.74 -2.00 4.86
CA ALA A 78 -3.14 -0.88 4.01
C ALA A 78 -4.65 -0.92 3.67
N ALA A 79 -5.20 -2.10 3.39
CA ALA A 79 -6.63 -2.29 3.16
C ALA A 79 -7.47 -1.91 4.39
N LEU A 80 -7.06 -2.35 5.59
CA LEU A 80 -7.71 -1.95 6.84
C LEU A 80 -7.61 -0.45 7.09
N GLY A 81 -6.45 0.17 6.77
CA GLY A 81 -6.28 1.62 6.82
C GLY A 81 -7.24 2.37 5.89
N GLN A 82 -7.45 1.87 4.66
CA GLN A 82 -8.39 2.44 3.70
C GLN A 82 -9.84 2.33 4.18
N VAL A 83 -10.23 1.20 4.76
CA VAL A 83 -11.57 1.01 5.36
C VAL A 83 -11.76 1.94 6.54
N GLY A 84 -10.76 2.04 7.43
CA GLY A 84 -10.79 2.98 8.57
C GLY A 84 -10.91 4.43 8.12
N TYR A 85 -10.20 4.82 7.07
CA TYR A 85 -10.32 6.15 6.48
C TYR A 85 -11.72 6.39 5.90
N ALA A 86 -12.28 5.45 5.15
CA ALA A 86 -13.62 5.57 4.59
C ALA A 86 -14.68 5.75 5.69
N LEU A 87 -14.58 4.99 6.79
CA LEU A 87 -15.46 5.13 7.96
C LEU A 87 -15.30 6.49 8.64
N LEU A 88 -14.06 6.93 8.84
CA LEU A 88 -13.77 8.25 9.43
C LEU A 88 -14.33 9.37 8.55
N ALA A 89 -14.16 9.27 7.24
CA ALA A 89 -14.60 10.28 6.30
C ALA A 89 -16.13 10.32 6.13
N GLN A 90 -16.79 9.17 6.19
CA GLN A 90 -18.24 9.10 6.27
C GLN A 90 -18.77 9.73 7.57
N THR A 91 -18.07 9.53 8.69
CA THR A 91 -18.49 10.04 10.00
C THR A 91 -18.25 11.55 10.16
N LEU A 92 -17.10 12.06 9.70
CA LEU A 92 -16.68 13.45 9.89
C LEU A 92 -17.14 14.40 8.77
N TRP A 93 -17.21 13.92 7.53
CA TRP A 93 -17.50 14.75 6.37
C TRP A 93 -18.78 14.34 5.64
N HIS A 94 -19.56 13.40 6.19
CA HIS A 94 -20.77 12.86 5.55
C HIS A 94 -20.56 12.41 4.10
N ALA A 95 -19.32 12.00 3.78
CA ALA A 95 -18.96 11.58 2.44
C ALA A 95 -19.57 10.20 2.14
N GLU A 96 -20.32 10.09 1.05
CA GLU A 96 -20.86 8.82 0.57
C GLU A 96 -19.85 8.11 -0.33
N PHE A 97 -19.28 7.02 0.17
CA PHE A 97 -18.42 6.15 -0.63
C PHE A 97 -19.17 4.89 -1.06
N LYS A 98 -19.07 4.53 -2.33
CA LYS A 98 -19.57 3.24 -2.83
C LYS A 98 -18.67 2.12 -2.28
N ALA A 99 -19.27 1.15 -1.57
CA ALA A 99 -18.54 0.00 -1.01
C ALA A 99 -17.72 -0.76 -2.07
N GLY A 100 -18.22 -0.87 -3.30
CA GLY A 100 -17.50 -1.50 -4.41
C GLY A 100 -16.21 -0.78 -4.79
N LEU A 101 -16.14 0.55 -4.66
CA LEU A 101 -14.94 1.34 -4.93
C LEU A 101 -13.87 1.10 -3.87
N ILE A 102 -14.28 1.06 -2.59
CA ILE A 102 -13.39 0.75 -1.47
C ILE A 102 -12.84 -0.67 -1.61
N ALA A 103 -13.70 -1.64 -1.93
CA ALA A 103 -13.29 -3.02 -2.17
C ALA A 103 -12.27 -3.11 -3.32
N GLY A 104 -12.50 -2.39 -4.42
CA GLY A 104 -11.55 -2.32 -5.54
C GLY A 104 -10.18 -1.79 -5.12
N PHE A 105 -10.13 -0.71 -4.35
CA PHE A 105 -8.89 -0.17 -3.81
C PHE A 105 -8.18 -1.14 -2.85
N CYS A 106 -8.92 -1.81 -1.96
CA CYS A 106 -8.36 -2.82 -1.06
C CYS A 106 -7.72 -3.99 -1.83
N VAL A 107 -8.39 -4.49 -2.87
CA VAL A 107 -7.85 -5.57 -3.73
C VAL A 107 -6.59 -5.11 -4.45
N MET A 108 -6.57 -3.88 -4.97
CA MET A 108 -5.38 -3.34 -5.61
C MET A 108 -4.21 -3.16 -4.65
N TYR A 109 -4.42 -2.65 -3.43
CA TYR A 109 -3.39 -2.58 -2.40
C TYR A 109 -2.80 -3.95 -2.09
N LEU A 110 -3.67 -4.92 -1.83
CA LEU A 110 -3.27 -6.27 -1.48
C LEU A 110 -2.50 -6.93 -2.61
N GLY A 111 -3.03 -6.88 -3.84
CA GLY A 111 -2.41 -7.49 -5.01
C GLY A 111 -1.05 -6.89 -5.34
N THR A 112 -0.95 -5.56 -5.38
CA THR A 112 0.31 -4.86 -5.68
C THR A 112 1.36 -5.06 -4.60
N ALA A 113 0.99 -5.03 -3.32
CA ALA A 113 1.91 -5.31 -2.21
C ALA A 113 2.45 -6.75 -2.26
N ILE A 114 1.58 -7.73 -2.51
CA ILE A 114 1.97 -9.14 -2.64
C ILE A 114 2.93 -9.33 -3.82
N ILE A 115 2.60 -8.79 -5.00
CA ILE A 115 3.42 -8.94 -6.20
C ILE A 115 4.79 -8.28 -5.99
N ALA A 116 4.82 -7.05 -5.48
CA ALA A 116 6.05 -6.31 -5.25
C ALA A 116 6.96 -6.99 -4.22
N ALA A 117 6.40 -7.41 -3.07
CA ALA A 117 7.17 -8.10 -2.05
C ALA A 117 7.65 -9.49 -2.50
N ARG A 118 6.85 -10.21 -3.30
CA ARG A 118 7.26 -11.49 -3.92
C ARG A 118 8.46 -11.33 -4.84
N ILE A 119 8.41 -10.35 -5.75
CA ILE A 119 9.52 -10.09 -6.69
C ILE A 119 10.76 -9.68 -5.91
N ALA A 120 10.60 -8.76 -4.94
CA ALA A 120 11.69 -8.26 -4.13
C ALA A 120 12.34 -9.36 -3.26
N GLY A 121 11.53 -10.25 -2.67
CA GLY A 121 12.03 -11.38 -1.90
C GLY A 121 12.76 -12.41 -2.77
N ARG A 122 12.26 -12.69 -3.97
CA ARG A 122 12.96 -13.54 -4.94
C ARG A 122 14.32 -12.99 -5.33
N GLN A 123 14.39 -11.67 -5.62
CA GLN A 123 15.64 -11.00 -5.99
C GLN A 123 16.64 -10.90 -4.83
N ALA A 124 16.16 -10.84 -3.58
CA ALA A 124 17.05 -10.83 -2.42
C ALA A 124 17.68 -12.21 -2.17
N ALA A 125 16.95 -13.30 -2.43
CA ALA A 125 17.45 -14.66 -2.29
C ALA A 125 18.39 -15.09 -3.44
N HIS A 126 18.24 -14.50 -4.63
CA HIS A 126 19.14 -14.69 -5.77
C HIS A 126 19.43 -13.33 -6.44
N PRO A 127 20.49 -12.62 -6.01
CA PRO A 127 20.84 -11.32 -6.54
C PRO A 127 21.23 -11.43 -8.02
N PRO A 128 20.79 -10.52 -8.90
CA PRO A 128 21.11 -10.56 -10.33
C PRO A 128 22.61 -10.45 -10.63
N GLU A 129 23.42 -9.91 -9.71
CA GLU A 129 24.89 -9.85 -9.84
C GLU A 129 25.54 -11.24 -9.83
N ALA A 130 24.89 -12.25 -9.24
CA ALA A 130 25.36 -13.64 -9.28
C ALA A 130 25.17 -14.33 -10.65
N GLU A 131 24.38 -13.73 -11.56
CA GLU A 131 24.20 -14.22 -12.93
C GLU A 131 25.21 -13.62 -13.92
N GLU A 132 25.85 -12.49 -13.60
CA GLU A 132 26.87 -11.86 -14.47
C GLU A 132 28.28 -12.47 -14.29
N GLU A 133 28.52 -13.21 -13.21
CA GLU A 133 29.83 -13.82 -12.88
C GLU A 133 29.94 -15.32 -13.20
N ALA A 134 28.90 -15.96 -13.77
CA ALA A 134 28.83 -17.39 -14.09
C ALA A 134 28.80 -17.66 -15.60
#